data_AF-A0A2R6E552-F1
#
_entry.id   AF-A0A2R6E552-F1
#
_cell.length_a   1.000
_cell.length_b   1.000
_cell.length_c   1.000
_cell.angle_alpha   90.00
_cell.angle_beta   90.00
_cell.angle_gamma   90.00
#
_symmetry.space_group_name_H-M   'P 1'
#
loop_
_entity.id
_entity.type
_entity.pdbx_description
1 polymer ?
#
loop_
_entity_poly.entity_id
_entity_poly.type
_entity_poly.pdbx_seq_one_letter_code
_entity_poly.pdbx_strand_id
1 'polypeptide(L)'
;MLGCSPPDYLEVPTPRGFTVDEGTWRCDIARFEQFLAAVGGVEGSLECDGDCYVAGSRLEGFIAQRQAGGEWNESLTEAYPDVESLAEIEALALFFRTCQADREQGSASLPGTLQV
;
A
#
# COMPACT_ATOMS: atom_id res chain seq x y z
N MET A 1 6.35 2.50 -10.95
CA MET A 1 6.32 1.55 -9.83
C MET A 1 6.92 2.20 -8.61
N LEU A 2 6.21 2.15 -7.48
CA LEU A 2 6.71 2.57 -6.18
C LEU A 2 7.41 1.37 -5.52
N GLY A 3 8.40 1.59 -4.66
CA GLY A 3 9.10 0.50 -3.99
C GLY A 3 9.55 0.84 -2.57
N CYS A 4 9.56 -0.18 -1.72
CA CYS A 4 10.08 -0.15 -0.35
C CYS A 4 10.64 -1.53 0.03
N SER A 5 11.20 -1.64 1.22
CA SER A 5 11.66 -2.89 1.80
C SER A 5 10.49 -3.87 1.93
N PRO A 6 10.66 -5.16 1.60
CA PRO A 6 9.65 -6.17 1.92
C PRO A 6 9.59 -6.35 3.46
N PRO A 7 8.41 -6.56 4.05
CA PRO A 7 8.34 -7.00 5.43
C PRO A 7 8.93 -8.40 5.59
N ASP A 8 9.53 -8.69 6.76
CA ASP A 8 10.23 -9.97 7.04
C ASP A 8 9.36 -11.23 6.86
N TYR A 9 8.04 -11.06 6.98
CA TYR A 9 7.04 -12.13 6.86
C TYR A 9 6.34 -12.16 5.49
N LEU A 10 6.83 -11.42 4.50
CA LEU A 10 6.26 -11.45 3.15
C LEU A 10 6.53 -12.82 2.50
N GLU A 11 5.54 -13.69 2.50
CA GLU A 11 5.61 -14.98 1.81
C GLU A 11 5.31 -14.79 0.31
N VAL A 12 6.16 -15.35 -0.56
CA VAL A 12 5.95 -15.40 -2.02
C VAL A 12 5.12 -16.66 -2.33
N PRO A 13 4.05 -16.58 -3.15
CA PRO A 13 3.78 -15.61 -4.21
C PRO A 13 3.14 -14.29 -3.75
N THR A 14 3.65 -13.17 -4.28
CA THR A 14 3.00 -11.86 -4.13
C THR A 14 1.82 -11.74 -5.11
N PRO A 15 0.75 -11.01 -4.75
CA PRO A 15 -0.38 -10.78 -5.64
C PRO A 15 0.03 -10.05 -6.92
N ARG A 16 -0.81 -10.13 -7.96
CA ARG A 16 -0.57 -9.43 -9.22
C ARG A 16 -0.46 -7.93 -8.98
N GLY A 17 0.42 -7.27 -9.74
CA GLY A 17 0.76 -5.86 -9.54
C GLY A 17 1.85 -5.63 -8.50
N PHE A 18 2.32 -6.68 -7.82
CA PHE A 18 3.46 -6.64 -6.91
C PHE A 18 4.61 -7.51 -7.42
N THR A 19 5.84 -7.10 -7.14
CA THR A 19 7.04 -7.89 -7.37
C THR A 19 8.03 -7.70 -6.24
N VAL A 20 8.77 -8.75 -5.88
CA VAL A 20 9.92 -8.64 -4.97
C VAL A 20 11.15 -8.94 -5.80
N ASP A 21 12.03 -7.95 -5.93
CA ASP A 21 13.24 -8.05 -6.73
C ASP A 21 14.41 -7.38 -6.00
N GLU A 22 15.55 -8.07 -5.93
CA GLU A 22 16.78 -7.60 -5.27
C GLU A 22 16.56 -6.98 -3.87
N GLY A 23 15.65 -7.56 -3.07
CA GLY A 23 15.33 -7.06 -1.73
C GLY A 23 14.46 -5.79 -1.72
N THR A 24 13.88 -5.42 -2.85
CA THR A 24 12.90 -4.33 -2.97
C THR A 24 11.53 -4.92 -3.32
N TRP A 25 10.54 -4.65 -2.49
CA TRP A 25 9.14 -4.88 -2.82
C TRP A 25 8.63 -3.71 -3.64
N ARG A 26 8.08 -3.98 -4.83
CA ARG A 26 7.58 -2.98 -5.77
C ARG A 26 6.10 -3.18 -6.04
N CYS A 27 5.40 -2.08 -6.23
CA CYS A 27 3.99 -2.04 -6.61
C CYS A 27 3.80 -1.21 -7.87
N ASP A 28 3.04 -1.73 -8.83
CA ASP A 28 2.57 -0.99 -10.00
C ASP A 28 1.30 -0.20 -9.65
N ILE A 29 1.48 0.95 -9.00
CA ILE A 29 0.39 1.81 -8.53
C ILE A 29 -0.61 2.17 -9.63
N ALA A 30 -0.15 2.37 -10.86
CA ALA A 30 -1.01 2.73 -11.99
C ALA A 30 -2.07 1.65 -12.29
N ARG A 31 -1.79 0.39 -11.95
CA ARG A 31 -2.77 -0.70 -12.05
C ARG A 31 -3.97 -0.49 -11.12
N PHE A 32 -3.75 0.14 -9.97
CA PHE A 32 -4.71 0.27 -8.88
C PHE A 32 -5.31 1.67 -8.78
N GLU A 33 -5.10 2.52 -9.78
CA GLU A 33 -5.38 3.96 -9.71
C GLU A 33 -6.84 4.25 -9.33
N GLN A 34 -7.84 3.60 -9.96
CA GLN A 34 -9.23 3.89 -9.66
C GLN A 34 -9.62 3.39 -8.27
N PHE A 35 -9.09 2.23 -7.86
CA PHE A 35 -9.32 1.69 -6.53
C PHE A 35 -8.74 2.61 -5.45
N LEU A 36 -7.52 3.11 -5.67
CA LEU A 36 -6.84 4.02 -4.74
C LEU A 36 -7.49 5.40 -4.71
N ALA A 37 -8.01 5.90 -5.83
CA ALA A 37 -8.83 7.11 -5.84
C ALA A 37 -10.14 6.92 -5.07
N ALA A 38 -10.84 5.79 -5.26
CA ALA A 38 -12.12 5.53 -4.62
C ALA A 38 -12.02 5.27 -3.12
N VAL A 39 -11.02 4.48 -2.69
CA VAL A 39 -10.90 4.00 -1.30
C VAL A 39 -9.76 4.70 -0.56
N GLY A 40 -8.59 4.81 -1.19
CA GLY A 40 -7.44 5.52 -0.63
C GLY A 40 -7.61 7.04 -0.64
N GLY A 41 -8.55 7.57 -1.45
CA GLY A 41 -8.83 9.00 -1.64
C GLY A 41 -7.58 9.82 -1.95
N VAL A 42 -6.70 9.23 -2.76
CA VAL A 42 -5.50 9.83 -3.34
C VAL A 42 -5.67 9.82 -4.86
N GLU A 43 -5.52 10.98 -5.50
CA GLU A 43 -5.68 11.14 -6.95
C GLU A 43 -4.33 11.41 -7.60
N GLY A 44 -4.08 10.82 -8.77
CA GLY A 44 -2.86 11.04 -9.57
C GLY A 44 -1.65 10.20 -9.16
N SER A 45 -0.46 10.65 -9.52
CA SER A 45 0.78 9.92 -9.26
C SER A 45 1.13 9.98 -7.77
N LEU A 46 0.87 8.89 -7.04
CA LEU A 46 1.35 8.69 -5.68
C LEU A 46 2.88 8.76 -5.63
N GLU A 47 3.43 9.85 -5.06
CA GLU A 47 4.87 10.04 -4.88
C GLU A 47 5.36 9.60 -3.49
N CYS A 48 4.43 9.11 -2.65
CA CYS A 48 4.71 8.54 -1.33
C CYS A 48 5.28 9.54 -0.31
N ASP A 49 5.11 10.84 -0.54
CA ASP A 49 5.42 11.91 0.40
C ASP A 49 4.14 12.27 1.20
N GLY A 50 3.91 11.56 2.31
CA GLY A 50 2.68 11.66 3.10
C GLY A 50 1.49 10.86 2.54
N ASP A 51 1.39 10.70 1.21
CA ASP A 51 0.30 9.98 0.56
C ASP A 51 0.25 8.49 0.94
N CYS A 52 1.40 7.87 1.20
CA CYS A 52 1.49 6.47 1.61
C CYS A 52 0.83 6.23 2.98
N TYR A 53 1.04 7.12 3.96
CA TYR A 53 0.35 7.03 5.25
C TYR A 53 -1.18 7.16 5.09
N VAL A 54 -1.64 8.14 4.31
CA VAL A 54 -3.07 8.39 4.09
C VAL A 54 -3.73 7.22 3.36
N ALA A 55 -3.14 6.77 2.24
CA ALA A 55 -3.65 5.65 1.46
C ALA A 55 -3.66 4.36 2.29
N GLY A 56 -2.56 4.05 2.99
CA GLY A 56 -2.46 2.87 3.85
C GLY A 56 -3.52 2.88 4.96
N SER A 57 -3.65 3.97 5.71
CA SER A 57 -4.61 4.09 6.80
C SER A 57 -6.06 3.94 6.32
N ARG A 58 -6.39 4.50 5.15
CA ARG A 58 -7.74 4.40 4.57
C ARG A 58 -8.05 2.99 4.07
N LEU A 59 -7.08 2.32 3.46
CA LEU A 59 -7.21 0.93 3.05
C LEU A 59 -7.38 0.00 4.26
N GLU A 60 -6.59 0.17 5.32
CA GLU A 60 -6.76 -0.59 6.56
C GLU A 60 -8.15 -0.36 7.18
N GLY A 61 -8.62 0.88 7.21
CA GLY A 61 -9.96 1.22 7.66
C GLY A 61 -11.06 0.58 6.81
N PHE A 62 -10.90 0.59 5.49
CA PHE A 62 -11.81 -0.07 4.56
C PHE A 62 -11.87 -1.58 4.80
N ILE A 63 -10.72 -2.26 4.91
CA ILE A 63 -10.64 -3.70 5.20
C ILE A 63 -11.37 -4.00 6.52
N ALA A 64 -11.02 -3.29 7.59
CA ALA A 64 -11.62 -3.51 8.91
C ALA A 64 -13.14 -3.31 8.90
N GLN A 65 -13.62 -2.27 8.20
CA GLN A 65 -15.06 -1.99 8.09
C GLN A 65 -15.80 -3.12 7.36
N ARG A 66 -15.28 -3.59 6.22
CA ARG A 66 -15.91 -4.66 5.44
C ARG A 66 -15.87 -5.99 6.17
N GLN A 67 -14.79 -6.30 6.88
CA GLN A 67 -14.69 -7.48 7.73
C GLN A 67 -15.71 -7.45 8.87
N ALA A 68 -15.82 -6.32 9.58
CA ALA A 68 -16.79 -6.16 10.66
C ALA A 68 -18.26 -6.27 10.18
N GLY A 69 -18.53 -5.85 8.94
CA GLY A 69 -19.84 -5.98 8.30
C GLY A 69 -20.15 -7.38 7.74
N GLY A 70 -19.19 -8.31 7.73
CA GLY A 70 -19.34 -9.61 7.06
C GLY A 70 -19.33 -9.53 5.53
N GLU A 71 -18.84 -8.43 4.97
CA GLU A 71 -18.80 -8.14 3.53
C GLU A 71 -17.41 -8.43 2.92
N TRP A 72 -16.46 -8.92 3.72
CA TRP A 72 -15.12 -9.31 3.25
C TRP A 72 -15.13 -10.67 2.57
N ASN A 73 -15.56 -10.68 1.31
CA ASN A 73 -15.58 -11.86 0.45
C ASN A 73 -15.30 -11.45 -1.01
N GLU A 74 -15.09 -12.43 -1.89
CA GLU A 74 -14.63 -12.19 -3.28
C GLU A 74 -15.56 -11.27 -4.09
N SER A 75 -16.86 -11.20 -3.79
CA SER A 75 -17.78 -10.31 -4.52
C SER A 75 -17.46 -8.83 -4.33
N LEU A 76 -16.69 -8.47 -3.30
CA LEU A 76 -16.23 -7.11 -3.08
C LEU A 76 -15.39 -6.60 -4.26
N THR A 77 -14.63 -7.48 -4.91
CA THR A 77 -13.78 -7.13 -6.06
C THR A 77 -14.60 -6.77 -7.30
N GLU A 78 -15.85 -7.22 -7.41
CA GLU A 78 -16.73 -6.87 -8.53
C GLU A 78 -17.04 -5.36 -8.59
N ALA A 79 -16.98 -4.68 -7.44
CA ALA A 79 -17.19 -3.23 -7.35
C ALA A 79 -15.94 -2.41 -7.74
N TYR A 80 -14.77 -3.06 -7.86
CA TYR A 80 -13.48 -2.40 -8.06
C TYR A 80 -12.68 -3.13 -9.15
N PRO A 81 -12.86 -2.77 -10.43
CA PRO A 81 -12.32 -3.53 -11.56
C PRO A 81 -10.78 -3.57 -11.63
N ASP A 82 -10.11 -2.69 -10.91
CA ASP A 82 -8.65 -2.60 -10.84
C ASP A 82 -8.03 -3.60 -9.86
N VAL A 83 -8.86 -4.28 -9.05
CA VAL A 83 -8.45 -5.37 -8.14
C VAL A 83 -9.19 -6.67 -8.51
N GLU A 84 -8.45 -7.76 -8.54
CA GLU A 84 -8.89 -9.11 -8.93
C GLU A 84 -8.98 -10.06 -7.73
N SER A 85 -8.50 -9.66 -6.55
CA SER A 85 -8.59 -10.46 -5.33
C SER A 85 -8.52 -9.62 -4.07
N LEU A 86 -9.06 -10.14 -2.96
CA LEU A 86 -8.90 -9.53 -1.64
C LEU A 86 -7.42 -9.44 -1.21
N ALA A 87 -6.61 -10.40 -1.63
CA ALA A 87 -5.17 -10.42 -1.36
C ALA A 87 -4.44 -9.22 -1.97
N GLU A 88 -4.85 -8.73 -3.15
CA GLU A 88 -4.29 -7.49 -3.72
C GLU A 88 -4.61 -6.27 -2.85
N ILE A 89 -5.81 -6.20 -2.26
CA ILE A 89 -6.22 -5.10 -1.37
C ILE A 89 -5.41 -5.13 -0.07
N GLU A 90 -5.25 -6.32 0.53
CA GLU A 90 -4.43 -6.52 1.73
C GLU A 90 -2.96 -6.19 1.45
N ALA A 91 -2.44 -6.62 0.29
CA ALA A 91 -1.08 -6.30 -0.13
C ALA A 91 -0.88 -4.80 -0.35
N LEU A 92 -1.85 -4.07 -0.91
CA LEU A 92 -1.79 -2.61 -1.04
C LEU A 92 -1.69 -1.95 0.33
N ALA A 93 -2.56 -2.31 1.28
CA ALA A 93 -2.53 -1.76 2.63
C ALA A 93 -1.17 -2.00 3.31
N LEU A 94 -0.68 -3.24 3.25
CA LEU A 94 0.63 -3.62 3.79
C LEU A 94 1.77 -2.86 3.09
N PHE A 95 1.72 -2.74 1.77
CA PHE A 95 2.73 -2.05 0.97
C PHE A 95 2.87 -0.59 1.38
N PHE A 96 1.76 0.15 1.45
CA PHE A 96 1.78 1.56 1.84
C PHE A 96 2.28 1.77 3.27
N ARG A 97 1.90 0.89 4.20
CA ARG A 97 2.38 0.92 5.58
C ARG A 97 3.89 0.68 5.64
N THR A 98 4.42 -0.29 4.91
CA THR A 98 5.85 -0.58 4.89
C THR A 98 6.64 0.55 4.25
N CYS A 99 6.14 1.10 3.14
CA CYS A 99 6.75 2.27 2.49
C CYS A 99 6.77 3.50 3.42
N GLN A 100 5.74 3.71 4.24
CA GLN A 100 5.76 4.76 5.27
C GLN A 100 6.82 4.48 6.34
N ALA A 101 6.89 3.24 6.85
CA ALA A 101 7.85 2.86 7.90
C ALA A 101 9.31 3.04 7.44
N ASP A 102 9.62 2.68 6.20
CA ASP A 102 10.94 2.88 5.61
C ASP A 102 11.33 4.36 5.55
N ARG A 103 10.38 5.25 5.21
CA ARG A 103 10.62 6.69 5.19
C ARG A 103 10.84 7.25 6.59
N GLU A 104 10.09 6.79 7.58
CA GLU A 104 10.28 7.17 8.98
C GLU A 104 11.67 6.75 9.48
N GLN A 105 12.12 5.54 9.14
CA GLN A 105 13.47 5.07 9.48
C GLN A 105 14.57 5.86 8.75
N GLY A 106 14.36 6.16 7.46
CA GLY A 106 15.28 6.98 6.67
C GLY A 106 15.40 8.42 7.17
N SER A 107 14.28 9.03 7.59
CA SER A 107 14.25 10.39 8.15
C SER A 107 14.81 10.45 9.58
N ALA A 108 14.57 9.44 10.42
CA ALA A 108 15.17 9.33 11.74
C ALA A 108 16.70 9.14 11.70
N SER A 109 17.22 8.61 10.60
CA SER A 109 18.65 8.40 10.37
C SER A 109 19.42 9.65 9.91
N LEU A 110 18.73 10.78 9.68
CA LEU A 110 19.38 12.08 9.43
C LEU A 110 19.54 12.83 10.76
N PRO A 111 20.72 12.80 11.42
CA PRO A 111 20.98 13.67 12.55
C PRO A 111 20.92 15.13 12.07
N GLY A 112 20.12 15.93 12.77
CA GLY A 112 19.88 17.32 12.46
C GLY A 112 21.18 18.06 12.15
N THR A 113 21.23 18.66 10.97
CA THR A 113 22.19 19.72 10.66
C THR A 113 21.76 20.96 11.44
N LEU A 114 22.08 20.97 12.74
CA LEU A 114 22.07 22.17 13.56
C LEU A 114 23.21 23.06 13.04
N GLN A 115 22.90 23.93 12.09
CA GLN A 115 23.76 25.07 11.78
C GLN A 115 23.52 26.15 12.84
N VAL A 116 24.53 26.38 13.68
CA VAL A 116 24.73 27.60 14.45
C VAL A 116 25.96 28.30 13.88
#